data_AF-A0AAD8EZU3-F1
#
_entry.id   AF-A0AAD8EZU3-F1
#
_cell.length_a   1.000
_cell.length_b   1.000
_cell.length_c   1.000
_cell.angle_alpha   90.00
_cell.angle_beta   90.00
_cell.angle_gamma   90.00
#
_symmetry.space_group_name_H-M   'P 1'
#
loop_
_entity.id
_entity.type
_entity.pdbx_description
1 polymer ?
#
loop_
_entity_poly.entity_id
_entity_poly.type
_entity_poly.pdbx_seq_one_letter_code
_entity_poly.pdbx_strand_id
1 'polypeptide(L)'
;MGQVESMNDLSDDLLNTLRVALVFPVNITFTLLGLVANILNMVVLARLGVTNSMSVGVFSLSFTDFLVSFLQLLMYVFYVLGRAFPDYEVDLAAVASFGVGWLRYVCFFISSWITTFISLEKCVCVVQPFKVRQIFTKHRCLVAVLLIYLIHISFIAPIYAVQKLEWASMLQGNESSPSARRVFTFVYSESFVALETIINNIYAVGLAVTSQWLLILCTVWMTFSLKASSRIRHRKDYYTLVSGQRKFFESSASSLSSRERKLIRVALGLGIVLTLSNIPRYAVVAAYYGIAGMSQGAYKNLSDFMWDITDFFSIINCSSNFLVYWMLNINFRKTFRCMFFDYK
;
A
#
# COMPACT_ATOMS: atom_id res chain seq x y z
N MET A 1 4.25 -17.03 31.11
CA MET A 1 5.50 -16.60 30.43
C MET A 1 6.10 -15.49 31.28
N GLY A 2 7.37 -15.61 31.67
CA GLY A 2 8.04 -14.59 32.49
C GLY A 2 8.02 -13.23 31.80
N GLN A 3 7.71 -12.17 32.55
CA GLN A 3 7.79 -10.79 32.05
C GLN A 3 9.22 -10.54 31.61
N VAL A 4 9.43 -10.38 30.31
CA VAL A 4 10.71 -9.91 29.78
C VAL A 4 10.82 -8.44 30.16
N GLU A 5 11.86 -8.09 30.91
CA GLU A 5 12.12 -6.74 31.36
C GLU A 5 12.32 -5.83 30.13
N SER A 6 11.52 -4.76 30.05
CA SER A 6 11.60 -3.79 28.94
C SER A 6 12.98 -3.13 28.96
N MET A 7 13.72 -3.20 27.85
CA MET A 7 14.98 -2.48 27.71
C MET A 7 14.69 -1.00 27.45
N ASN A 8 15.42 -0.12 28.16
CA ASN A 8 15.23 1.33 28.13
C ASN A 8 15.90 1.96 26.89
N ASP A 9 15.44 1.60 25.69
CA ASP A 9 16.06 2.03 24.43
C ASP A 9 15.49 3.37 23.92
N LEU A 10 14.22 3.64 24.25
CA LEU A 10 13.53 4.89 23.91
C LEU A 10 12.54 5.22 25.03
N SER A 11 12.68 6.37 25.67
CA SER A 11 11.76 6.76 26.75
C SER A 11 10.36 7.05 26.22
N ASP A 12 9.34 6.79 27.05
CA ASP A 12 7.93 7.05 26.70
C ASP A 12 7.70 8.52 26.35
N ASP A 13 8.33 9.43 27.08
CA ASP A 13 8.25 10.88 26.84
C ASP A 13 8.85 11.27 25.50
N LEU A 14 9.98 10.68 25.12
CA LEU A 14 10.61 10.93 23.83
C LEU A 14 9.75 10.39 22.69
N LEU A 15 9.24 9.17 22.81
CA LEU A 15 8.35 8.57 21.81
C LEU A 15 7.07 9.39 21.64
N ASN A 16 6.44 9.81 22.74
CA ASN A 16 5.26 10.66 22.72
C ASN A 16 5.54 12.01 22.06
N THR A 17 6.68 12.63 22.39
CA THR A 17 7.09 13.91 21.80
C THR A 17 7.29 13.77 20.28
N LEU A 18 8.00 12.73 19.84
CA LEU A 18 8.20 12.44 18.41
C LEU A 18 6.86 12.20 17.70
N ARG A 19 5.96 11.43 18.32
CA ARG A 19 4.66 11.11 17.75
C ARG A 19 3.80 12.36 17.53
N VAL A 20 3.69 13.21 18.55
CA VAL A 20 2.86 14.42 18.52
C VAL A 20 3.48 15.52 17.66
N ALA A 21 4.80 15.75 17.78
CA ALA A 21 5.45 16.86 17.11
C ALA A 21 5.76 16.58 15.62
N LEU A 22 5.98 15.31 15.25
CA LEU A 22 6.46 14.95 13.92
C LEU A 22 5.58 13.91 13.23
N VAL A 23 5.38 12.74 13.83
CA VAL A 23 4.76 11.60 13.15
C VAL A 23 3.32 11.91 12.76
N PHE A 24 2.46 12.33 13.70
CA PHE A 24 1.04 12.54 13.39
C PHE A 24 0.78 13.71 12.44
N PRO A 25 1.37 14.92 12.64
CA PRO A 25 1.13 16.03 11.72
C PRO A 25 1.53 15.69 10.28
N VAL A 26 2.68 15.03 10.10
CA VAL A 26 3.16 14.60 8.79
C VAL A 26 2.22 13.55 8.20
N ASN A 27 1.90 12.48 8.94
CA ASN A 27 1.03 11.42 8.45
C ASN A 27 -0.39 11.89 8.11
N ILE A 28 -1.00 12.73 8.94
CA ILE A 28 -2.32 13.32 8.68
C ILE A 28 -2.30 14.12 7.38
N THR A 29 -1.27 14.94 7.18
CA THR A 29 -1.11 15.73 5.95
C THR A 29 -1.05 14.84 4.71
N PHE A 30 -0.18 13.82 4.71
CA PHE A 30 -0.07 12.88 3.60
C PHE A 30 -1.33 12.03 3.39
N THR A 31 -2.05 11.71 4.46
CA THR A 31 -3.32 10.99 4.40
C THR A 31 -4.40 11.83 3.71
N LEU A 32 -4.50 13.13 4.05
CA LEU A 32 -5.42 14.05 3.39
C LEU A 32 -5.07 14.25 1.91
N LEU A 33 -3.77 14.40 1.59
CA LEU A 33 -3.30 14.44 0.21
C LEU A 33 -3.65 13.16 -0.54
N GLY A 34 -3.48 12.00 0.09
CA GLY A 34 -3.85 10.69 -0.47
C GLY A 34 -5.33 10.56 -0.76
N LEU A 35 -6.20 11.05 0.14
CA LEU A 35 -7.65 11.09 -0.09
C LEU A 35 -8.01 11.91 -1.32
N VAL A 36 -7.55 13.17 -1.37
CA VAL A 36 -7.83 14.08 -2.48
C VAL A 36 -7.27 13.53 -3.78
N ALA A 37 -6.02 13.07 -3.79
CA ALA A 37 -5.34 12.51 -4.95
C ALA A 37 -6.10 11.30 -5.53
N ASN A 38 -6.56 10.39 -4.68
CA ASN A 38 -7.27 9.19 -5.13
C ASN A 38 -8.72 9.48 -5.56
N ILE A 39 -9.40 10.45 -4.94
CA ILE A 39 -10.69 10.93 -5.45
C ILE A 39 -10.52 11.50 -6.86
N LEU A 40 -9.54 12.39 -7.06
CA LEU A 40 -9.24 12.97 -8.38
C LEU A 40 -8.87 11.88 -9.40
N ASN A 41 -8.08 10.88 -9.01
CA ASN A 41 -7.77 9.73 -9.86
C ASN A 41 -9.05 9.02 -10.31
N MET A 42 -9.93 8.66 -9.37
CA MET A 42 -11.18 7.97 -9.69
C MET A 42 -12.08 8.80 -10.61
N VAL A 43 -12.24 10.10 -10.37
CA VAL A 43 -13.04 11.00 -11.22
C VAL A 43 -12.51 11.05 -12.66
N VAL A 44 -11.20 11.25 -12.84
CA VAL A 44 -10.58 11.28 -14.17
C VAL A 44 -10.66 9.93 -14.87
N LEU A 45 -10.37 8.84 -14.14
CA LEU A 45 -10.41 7.48 -14.68
C LEU A 45 -11.84 7.07 -15.06
N ALA A 46 -12.86 7.49 -14.31
CA ALA A 46 -14.26 7.28 -14.63
C ALA A 46 -14.64 7.96 -15.96
N ARG A 47 -14.18 9.19 -16.19
CA ARG A 47 -14.41 9.90 -17.47
C ARG A 47 -13.67 9.31 -18.66
N LEU A 48 -12.44 8.83 -18.45
CA LEU A 48 -11.71 8.09 -19.48
C LEU A 48 -12.42 6.77 -19.84
N GLY A 49 -13.27 6.27 -18.95
CA GLY A 49 -14.05 5.06 -19.11
C GLY A 49 -13.25 3.81 -18.75
N VAL A 50 -13.87 2.93 -17.98
CA VAL A 50 -13.30 1.62 -17.61
C VAL A 50 -13.53 0.63 -18.76
N THR A 51 -12.76 0.78 -19.84
CA THR A 51 -12.96 0.08 -21.11
C THR A 51 -12.07 -1.15 -21.30
N ASN A 52 -10.96 -1.25 -20.57
CA ASN A 52 -9.94 -2.28 -20.75
C ASN A 52 -9.39 -2.80 -19.41
N SER A 53 -8.64 -3.91 -19.46
CA SER A 53 -7.97 -4.54 -18.31
C SER A 53 -7.22 -3.53 -17.44
N MET A 54 -6.42 -2.68 -18.07
CA MET A 54 -5.62 -1.71 -17.36
C MET A 54 -6.46 -0.67 -16.62
N SER A 55 -7.50 -0.14 -17.26
CA SER A 55 -8.41 0.81 -16.64
C SER A 55 -9.12 0.23 -15.43
N VAL A 56 -9.44 -1.08 -15.44
CA VAL A 56 -9.96 -1.77 -14.24
C VAL A 56 -8.91 -1.75 -13.14
N GLY A 57 -7.68 -2.20 -13.43
CA GLY A 57 -6.61 -2.24 -12.45
C GLY A 57 -6.31 -0.89 -11.80
N VAL A 58 -6.10 0.18 -12.60
CA VAL A 58 -5.76 1.50 -12.06
C VAL A 58 -6.93 2.17 -11.33
N PHE A 59 -8.17 1.90 -11.74
CA PHE A 59 -9.37 2.39 -11.04
C PHE A 59 -9.51 1.68 -9.69
N SER A 60 -9.43 0.35 -9.68
CA SER A 60 -9.47 -0.45 -8.45
C SER A 60 -8.33 -0.10 -7.51
N LEU A 61 -7.12 0.15 -8.02
CA LEU A 61 -6.00 0.63 -7.21
C LEU A 61 -6.32 1.98 -6.54
N SER A 62 -6.83 2.95 -7.31
CA SER A 62 -7.21 4.27 -6.77
C SER A 62 -8.31 4.18 -5.72
N PHE A 63 -9.31 3.30 -5.93
CA PHE A 63 -10.34 3.04 -4.94
C PHE A 63 -9.79 2.39 -3.66
N THR A 64 -8.88 1.43 -3.81
CA THR A 64 -8.25 0.75 -2.67
C THR A 64 -7.41 1.73 -1.85
N ASP A 65 -6.61 2.56 -2.50
CA ASP A 65 -5.73 3.54 -1.84
C ASP A 65 -6.51 4.70 -1.20
N PHE A 66 -7.65 5.08 -1.79
CA PHE A 66 -8.64 5.92 -1.12
C PHE A 66 -9.12 5.28 0.18
N LEU A 67 -9.52 4.01 0.15
CA LEU A 67 -10.01 3.29 1.33
C LEU A 67 -8.91 3.19 2.41
N VAL A 68 -7.67 2.88 2.05
CA VAL A 68 -6.54 2.88 3.00
C VAL A 68 -6.38 4.25 3.66
N SER A 69 -6.39 5.33 2.86
CA SER A 69 -6.21 6.69 3.37
C SER A 69 -7.40 7.13 4.23
N PHE A 70 -8.62 6.73 3.87
CA PHE A 70 -9.83 7.03 4.64
C PHE A 70 -9.82 6.35 6.01
N LEU A 71 -9.53 5.05 6.05
CA LEU A 71 -9.45 4.29 7.29
C LEU A 71 -8.31 4.78 8.18
N GLN A 72 -7.17 5.15 7.59
CA GLN A 72 -6.06 5.75 8.31
C GLN A 72 -6.42 7.10 8.94
N LEU A 73 -7.14 7.96 8.19
CA LEU A 73 -7.61 9.23 8.73
C LEU A 73 -8.54 9.01 9.92
N LEU A 74 -9.45 8.04 9.83
CA LEU A 74 -10.34 7.69 10.93
C LEU A 74 -9.55 7.28 12.17
N MET A 75 -8.52 6.44 12.02
CA MET A 75 -7.64 6.07 13.14
C MET A 75 -6.98 7.29 13.79
N TYR A 76 -6.45 8.23 12.99
CA TYR A 76 -5.84 9.44 13.54
C TYR A 76 -6.86 10.36 14.23
N VAL A 77 -8.07 10.49 13.70
CA VAL A 77 -9.14 11.28 14.35
C VAL A 77 -9.46 10.71 15.73
N PHE A 78 -9.67 9.40 15.84
CA PHE A 78 -9.94 8.75 17.13
C PHE A 78 -8.76 8.86 18.09
N TYR A 79 -7.53 8.75 17.59
CA TYR A 79 -6.34 8.94 18.40
C TYR A 79 -6.25 10.36 18.97
N VAL A 80 -6.44 11.39 18.13
CA VAL A 80 -6.43 12.80 18.55
C VAL A 80 -7.56 13.08 19.53
N LEU A 81 -8.76 12.53 19.32
CA LEU A 81 -9.87 12.63 20.26
C LEU A 81 -9.53 11.98 21.61
N GLY A 82 -8.92 10.80 21.61
CA GLY A 82 -8.48 10.14 22.85
C GLY A 82 -7.48 10.97 23.64
N ARG A 83 -6.61 11.73 22.94
CA ARG A 83 -5.68 12.67 23.57
C ARG A 83 -6.34 13.96 24.05
N ALA A 84 -7.32 14.47 23.32
CA ALA A 84 -8.05 15.68 23.70
C ALA A 84 -8.97 15.45 24.91
N PHE A 85 -9.41 14.21 25.13
CA PHE A 85 -10.30 13.82 26.22
C PHE A 85 -9.71 12.65 27.04
N PRO A 86 -8.60 12.86 27.77
CA PRO A 86 -7.91 11.80 28.51
C PRO A 86 -8.73 11.24 29.70
N ASP A 87 -9.70 12.02 30.19
CA ASP A 87 -10.61 11.63 31.26
C ASP A 87 -11.83 10.85 30.76
N TYR A 88 -11.91 10.56 29.46
CA TYR A 88 -12.97 9.73 28.93
C TYR A 88 -12.72 8.25 29.24
N GLU A 89 -13.75 7.53 29.70
CA GLU A 89 -13.62 6.14 30.14
C GLU A 89 -13.47 5.14 28.99
N VAL A 90 -13.43 5.61 27.75
CA VAL A 90 -13.28 4.79 26.54
C VAL A 90 -11.91 5.05 25.92
N ASP A 91 -11.16 3.99 25.69
CA ASP A 91 -9.93 4.03 24.92
C ASP A 91 -10.25 4.16 23.42
N LEU A 92 -10.35 5.41 22.96
CA LEU A 92 -10.73 5.72 21.57
C LEU A 92 -9.72 5.16 20.55
N ALA A 93 -8.43 5.06 20.90
CA ALA A 93 -7.42 4.48 20.03
C ALA A 93 -7.60 2.96 19.90
N ALA A 94 -7.93 2.27 20.99
CA ALA A 94 -8.29 0.85 20.97
C ALA A 94 -9.58 0.61 20.16
N VAL A 95 -10.61 1.45 20.32
CA VAL A 95 -11.86 1.36 19.56
C VAL A 95 -11.61 1.53 18.06
N ALA A 96 -10.77 2.49 17.65
CA ALA A 96 -10.41 2.65 16.25
C ALA A 96 -9.63 1.45 15.71
N SER A 97 -8.68 0.93 16.48
CA SER A 97 -7.90 -0.25 16.10
C SER A 97 -8.78 -1.49 15.94
N PHE A 98 -9.74 -1.69 16.85
CA PHE A 98 -10.76 -2.74 16.80
C PHE A 98 -11.67 -2.62 15.57
N GLY A 99 -12.14 -1.41 15.28
CA GLY A 99 -13.10 -1.17 14.19
C GLY A 99 -12.45 -1.26 12.81
N VAL A 100 -11.37 -0.51 12.59
CA VAL A 100 -10.81 -0.27 11.25
C VAL A 100 -9.34 -0.64 11.07
N GLY A 101 -8.62 -1.00 12.14
CA GLY A 101 -7.18 -1.29 12.08
C GLY A 101 -6.85 -2.45 11.14
N TRP A 102 -7.51 -3.60 11.33
CA TRP A 102 -7.32 -4.79 10.49
C TRP A 102 -7.78 -4.56 9.04
N LEU A 103 -8.91 -3.89 8.85
CA LEU A 103 -9.39 -3.55 7.51
C LEU A 103 -8.40 -2.66 6.76
N ARG A 104 -7.87 -1.60 7.41
CA ARG A 104 -6.85 -0.71 6.85
C ARG A 104 -5.61 -1.50 6.44
N TYR A 105 -5.11 -2.35 7.35
CA TYR A 105 -3.93 -3.19 7.14
C TYR A 105 -4.09 -4.07 5.89
N VAL A 106 -5.25 -4.73 5.77
CA VAL A 106 -5.56 -5.59 4.63
C VAL A 106 -5.74 -4.82 3.33
N CYS A 107 -6.41 -3.67 3.35
CA CYS A 107 -6.56 -2.83 2.16
C CYS A 107 -5.20 -2.42 1.56
N PHE A 108 -4.19 -2.18 2.39
CA PHE A 108 -2.83 -1.93 1.91
C PHE A 108 -2.24 -3.12 1.14
N PHE A 109 -2.45 -4.35 1.62
CA PHE A 109 -2.01 -5.54 0.89
C PHE A 109 -2.81 -5.78 -0.39
N ILE A 110 -4.12 -5.50 -0.38
CA ILE A 110 -4.95 -5.53 -1.59
C ILE A 110 -4.37 -4.56 -2.63
N SER A 111 -4.03 -3.34 -2.24
CA SER A 111 -3.37 -2.35 -3.11
C SER A 111 -2.05 -2.87 -3.67
N SER A 112 -1.24 -3.51 -2.83
CA SER A 112 0.03 -4.14 -3.23
C SER A 112 -0.19 -5.24 -4.28
N TRP A 113 -1.15 -6.14 -4.04
CA TRP A 113 -1.48 -7.23 -4.96
C TRP A 113 -2.10 -6.75 -6.27
N ILE A 114 -2.92 -5.70 -6.26
CA ILE A 114 -3.44 -5.06 -7.47
C ILE A 114 -2.28 -4.47 -8.28
N THR A 115 -1.32 -3.80 -7.62
CA THR A 115 -0.12 -3.24 -8.27
C THR A 115 0.75 -4.33 -8.88
N THR A 116 0.96 -5.44 -8.17
CA THR A 116 1.65 -6.63 -8.70
C THR A 116 0.90 -7.24 -9.87
N PHE A 117 -0.42 -7.34 -9.82
CA PHE A 117 -1.25 -7.83 -10.92
C PHE A 117 -1.14 -6.94 -12.17
N ILE A 118 -1.20 -5.61 -12.02
CA ILE A 118 -0.97 -4.66 -13.12
C ILE A 118 0.42 -4.87 -13.72
N SER A 119 1.44 -5.05 -12.88
CA SER A 119 2.82 -5.28 -13.32
C SER A 119 2.99 -6.61 -14.05
N LEU A 120 2.33 -7.67 -13.58
CA LEU A 120 2.28 -8.97 -14.25
C LEU A 120 1.62 -8.88 -15.63
N GLU A 121 0.46 -8.21 -15.74
CA GLU A 121 -0.18 -7.96 -17.03
C GLU A 121 0.78 -7.27 -18.01
N LYS A 122 1.54 -6.26 -17.54
CA LYS A 122 2.50 -5.53 -18.39
C LYS A 122 3.73 -6.34 -18.71
N CYS A 123 4.19 -7.20 -17.81
CA CYS A 123 5.24 -8.16 -18.09
C CYS A 123 4.80 -9.14 -19.20
N VAL A 124 3.61 -9.73 -19.10
CA VAL A 124 3.08 -10.63 -20.13
C VAL A 124 2.83 -9.90 -21.45
N CYS A 125 2.39 -8.64 -21.42
CA CYS A 125 2.24 -7.81 -22.62
C CYS A 125 3.55 -7.67 -23.42
N VAL A 126 4.68 -7.72 -22.72
CA VAL A 126 6.01 -7.63 -23.31
C VAL A 126 6.50 -8.96 -23.84
N VAL A 127 6.28 -10.06 -23.09
CA VAL A 127 6.73 -11.40 -23.49
C VAL A 127 5.85 -11.98 -24.61
N GLN A 128 4.54 -11.81 -24.50
CA GLN A 128 3.54 -12.44 -25.37
C GLN A 128 2.41 -11.46 -25.73
N PRO A 129 2.66 -10.45 -26.58
CA PRO A 129 1.70 -9.38 -26.89
C PRO A 129 0.40 -9.86 -27.55
N PHE A 130 0.41 -11.00 -28.25
CA PHE A 130 -0.81 -11.58 -28.81
C PHE A 130 -1.65 -12.31 -27.75
N LYS A 131 -1.00 -13.05 -26.85
CA LYS A 131 -1.68 -13.79 -25.78
C LYS A 131 -2.18 -12.87 -24.67
N VAL A 132 -1.52 -11.74 -24.38
CA VAL A 132 -1.94 -10.85 -23.29
C VAL A 132 -3.38 -10.36 -23.48
N ARG A 133 -3.80 -10.04 -24.71
CA ARG A 133 -5.16 -9.55 -24.99
C ARG A 133 -6.22 -10.65 -24.85
N GLN A 134 -5.83 -11.91 -24.99
CA GLN A 134 -6.68 -13.07 -24.79
C GLN A 134 -6.73 -13.50 -23.31
N ILE A 135 -5.62 -13.37 -22.60
CA ILE A 135 -5.50 -13.73 -21.17
C ILE A 135 -6.17 -12.65 -20.30
N PHE A 136 -5.76 -11.40 -20.46
CA PHE A 136 -6.18 -10.25 -19.66
C PHE A 136 -7.31 -9.47 -20.36
N THR A 137 -8.49 -10.07 -20.41
CA THR A 137 -9.71 -9.37 -20.83
C THR A 137 -10.28 -8.53 -19.68
N LYS A 138 -11.07 -7.50 -19.98
CA LYS A 138 -11.70 -6.63 -18.97
C LYS A 138 -12.43 -7.44 -17.89
N HIS A 139 -13.25 -8.41 -18.29
CA HIS A 139 -14.04 -9.24 -17.36
C HIS A 139 -13.14 -10.10 -16.47
N ARG A 140 -12.12 -10.75 -17.05
CA ARG A 140 -11.18 -11.58 -16.27
C ARG A 140 -10.37 -10.75 -15.28
N CYS A 141 -9.94 -9.55 -15.67
CA CYS A 141 -9.26 -8.63 -14.76
C CYS A 141 -10.18 -8.14 -13.63
N LEU A 142 -11.44 -7.85 -13.91
CA LEU A 142 -12.42 -7.49 -12.88
C LEU A 142 -12.61 -8.63 -11.87
N VAL A 143 -12.83 -9.85 -12.37
CA VAL A 143 -12.95 -11.05 -11.52
C VAL A 143 -11.68 -11.26 -10.70
N ALA A 144 -10.49 -11.14 -11.30
CA ALA A 144 -9.22 -11.28 -10.59
C ALA A 144 -9.07 -10.25 -9.46
N VAL A 145 -9.43 -8.98 -9.70
CA VAL A 145 -9.43 -7.95 -8.64
C VAL A 145 -10.41 -8.29 -7.54
N LEU A 146 -11.65 -8.69 -7.86
CA LEU A 146 -12.65 -9.07 -6.87
C LEU A 146 -12.20 -10.28 -6.03
N LEU A 147 -11.51 -11.24 -6.65
CA LEU A 147 -10.90 -12.36 -5.94
C LEU A 147 -9.78 -11.93 -5.00
N ILE A 148 -8.94 -10.96 -5.40
CA ILE A 148 -7.92 -10.39 -4.51
C ILE A 148 -8.60 -9.82 -3.25
N TYR A 149 -9.66 -9.01 -3.43
CA TYR A 149 -10.46 -8.49 -2.32
C TYR A 149 -11.05 -9.59 -1.44
N LEU A 150 -11.73 -10.56 -2.05
CA LEU A 150 -12.40 -11.66 -1.34
C LEU A 150 -11.42 -12.47 -0.49
N ILE A 151 -10.29 -12.88 -1.08
CA ILE A 151 -9.26 -13.67 -0.38
C ILE A 151 -8.77 -12.90 0.85
N HIS A 152 -8.41 -11.63 0.67
CA HIS A 152 -7.83 -10.80 1.72
C HIS A 152 -8.83 -10.49 2.85
N ILE A 153 -10.08 -10.16 2.52
CA ILE A 153 -11.12 -9.93 3.52
C ILE A 153 -11.45 -11.22 4.28
N SER A 154 -11.47 -12.36 3.59
CA SER A 154 -11.75 -13.66 4.23
C SER A 154 -10.69 -14.04 5.27
N PHE A 155 -9.42 -13.68 5.05
CA PHE A 155 -8.35 -13.95 6.01
C PHE A 155 -8.50 -13.19 7.34
N ILE A 156 -9.09 -11.99 7.34
CA ILE A 156 -9.30 -11.22 8.58
C ILE A 156 -10.66 -11.43 9.23
N ALA A 157 -11.63 -12.04 8.55
CA ALA A 157 -12.94 -12.32 9.14
C ALA A 157 -12.85 -13.08 10.49
N PRO A 158 -11.97 -14.07 10.68
CA PRO A 158 -11.78 -14.74 11.97
C PRO A 158 -11.31 -13.81 13.09
N ILE A 159 -10.49 -12.79 12.79
CA ILE A 159 -10.05 -11.81 13.80
C ILE A 159 -11.24 -11.03 14.35
N TYR A 160 -12.12 -10.56 13.47
CA TYR A 160 -13.33 -9.84 13.86
C TYR A 160 -14.28 -10.67 14.72
N ALA A 161 -14.23 -12.01 14.61
CA ALA A 161 -15.03 -12.91 15.42
C ALA A 161 -14.48 -13.14 16.83
N VAL A 162 -13.16 -13.02 17.04
CA VAL A 162 -12.50 -13.31 18.33
C VAL A 162 -12.09 -12.07 19.11
N GLN A 163 -11.96 -10.91 18.45
CA GLN A 163 -11.62 -9.67 19.13
C GLN A 163 -12.72 -9.22 20.07
N LYS A 164 -12.34 -8.62 21.21
CA LYS A 164 -13.27 -8.18 22.25
C LYS A 164 -12.92 -6.79 22.77
N LEU A 165 -13.96 -6.00 22.98
CA LEU A 165 -13.90 -4.76 23.77
C LEU A 165 -14.62 -5.02 25.09
N GLU A 166 -13.92 -4.82 26.20
CA GLU A 166 -14.45 -5.04 27.54
C GLU A 166 -13.99 -3.93 28.48
N TRP A 167 -14.67 -3.81 29.62
CA TRP A 167 -14.25 -2.92 30.70
C TRP A 167 -13.08 -3.55 31.46
N ALA A 168 -11.88 -2.96 31.34
CA ALA A 168 -10.68 -3.43 32.00
C ALA A 168 -10.18 -2.40 33.04
N SER A 169 -9.55 -2.88 34.11
CA SER A 169 -8.92 -2.00 35.11
C SER A 169 -7.51 -1.64 34.66
N MET A 170 -7.27 -0.36 34.39
CA MET A 170 -5.95 0.20 34.09
C MET A 170 -5.37 0.80 35.37
N LEU A 171 -4.12 0.46 35.68
CA LEU A 171 -3.38 1.09 36.78
C LEU A 171 -2.87 2.45 36.32
N GLN A 172 -3.20 3.51 37.06
CA GLN A 172 -2.83 4.89 36.76
C GLN A 172 -2.23 5.53 38.02
N GLY A 173 -1.04 6.11 37.92
CA GLY A 173 -0.34 6.77 39.04
C GLY A 173 1.14 6.39 39.12
N ASN A 174 1.91 7.15 39.90
CA ASN A 174 3.28 6.75 40.24
C ASN A 174 3.24 5.42 41.00
N GLU A 175 4.32 4.64 40.95
CA GLU A 175 4.47 3.35 41.66
C GLU A 175 4.11 3.43 43.16
N SER A 176 4.15 4.63 43.75
CA SER A 176 3.80 4.94 45.14
C SER A 176 2.31 5.14 45.43
N SER A 177 1.44 5.32 44.44
CA SER A 177 -0.03 5.36 44.61
C SER A 177 -0.75 4.99 43.30
N PRO A 178 -0.82 3.69 42.98
CA PRO A 178 -1.59 3.23 41.84
C PRO A 178 -3.09 3.38 42.13
N SER A 179 -3.76 4.25 41.38
CA SER A 179 -5.22 4.32 41.29
C SER A 179 -5.70 3.40 40.17
N ALA A 180 -6.69 2.55 40.45
CA ALA A 180 -7.28 1.67 39.44
C ALA A 180 -8.45 2.39 38.78
N ARG A 181 -8.34 2.67 37.48
CA ARG A 181 -9.42 3.26 36.68
C ARG A 181 -9.99 2.21 35.74
N ARG A 182 -11.32 2.10 35.64
CA ARG A 182 -11.97 1.26 34.63
C ARG A 182 -11.99 1.99 33.30
N VAL A 183 -11.48 1.35 32.26
CA VAL A 183 -11.44 1.87 30.89
C VAL A 183 -12.02 0.80 29.96
N PHE A 184 -12.92 1.20 29.08
CA PHE A 184 -13.42 0.35 28.00
C PHE A 184 -12.36 0.28 26.90
N THR A 185 -11.67 -0.84 26.80
CA THR A 185 -10.51 -1.02 25.91
C THR A 185 -10.48 -2.42 25.29
N PHE A 186 -9.52 -2.63 24.41
CA PHE A 186 -9.28 -3.88 23.70
C PHE A 186 -8.66 -4.93 24.63
N VAL A 187 -9.24 -6.13 24.66
CA VAL A 187 -8.71 -7.24 25.46
C VAL A 187 -7.99 -8.26 24.57
N TYR A 188 -6.69 -8.43 24.84
CA TYR A 188 -5.84 -9.43 24.19
C TYR A 188 -6.08 -10.82 24.79
N SER A 189 -7.16 -11.48 24.35
CA SER A 189 -7.42 -12.89 24.71
C SER A 189 -6.38 -13.84 24.10
N GLU A 190 -6.13 -14.99 24.73
CA GLU A 190 -5.18 -15.99 24.21
C GLU A 190 -5.54 -16.42 22.78
N SER A 191 -6.84 -16.62 22.50
CA SER A 191 -7.32 -16.98 21.16
C SER A 191 -7.07 -15.87 20.13
N PHE A 192 -7.23 -14.60 20.52
CA PHE A 192 -6.91 -13.47 19.65
C PHE A 192 -5.41 -13.40 19.35
N VAL A 193 -4.56 -13.48 20.39
CA VAL A 193 -3.10 -13.40 20.22
C VAL A 193 -2.56 -14.52 19.34
N ALA A 194 -3.07 -15.75 19.52
CA ALA A 194 -2.71 -16.89 18.68
C ALA A 194 -3.10 -16.66 17.21
N LEU A 195 -4.32 -16.18 16.97
CA LEU A 195 -4.84 -15.94 15.62
C LEU A 195 -4.15 -14.75 14.94
N GLU A 196 -3.93 -13.66 15.67
CA GLU A 196 -3.16 -12.49 15.23
C GLU A 196 -1.75 -12.91 14.80
N THR A 197 -1.09 -13.74 15.60
CA THR A 197 0.26 -14.25 15.28
C THR A 197 0.23 -15.04 13.96
N ILE A 198 -0.73 -15.94 13.78
CA ILE A 198 -0.87 -16.73 12.54
C ILE A 198 -1.11 -15.82 11.34
N ILE A 199 -2.05 -14.88 11.45
CA ILE A 199 -2.41 -13.97 10.34
C ILE A 199 -1.26 -13.03 10.00
N ASN A 200 -0.59 -12.46 11.01
CA ASN A 200 0.58 -11.62 10.79
C ASN A 200 1.70 -12.39 10.09
N ASN A 201 1.93 -13.67 10.42
CA ASN A 201 2.89 -14.51 9.70
C ASN A 201 2.49 -14.74 8.24
N ILE A 202 1.21 -15.06 7.99
CA ILE A 202 0.68 -15.26 6.63
C ILE A 202 0.85 -13.97 5.81
N TYR A 203 0.57 -12.81 6.38
CA TYR A 203 0.72 -11.53 5.68
C TYR A 203 2.18 -11.11 5.54
N ALA A 204 2.92 -11.00 6.64
CA ALA A 204 4.27 -10.47 6.67
C ALA A 204 5.26 -11.34 5.88
N VAL A 205 5.14 -12.68 5.96
CA VAL A 205 6.07 -13.62 5.33
C VAL A 205 5.48 -14.25 4.08
N GLY A 206 4.21 -14.66 4.10
CA GLY A 206 3.61 -15.35 2.96
C GLY A 206 3.27 -14.38 1.82
N LEU A 207 2.23 -13.59 2.01
CA LEU A 207 1.62 -12.80 0.95
C LEU A 207 2.44 -11.58 0.57
N ALA A 208 3.00 -10.85 1.55
CA ALA A 208 3.78 -9.63 1.29
C ALA A 208 5.06 -9.94 0.51
N VAL A 209 5.87 -10.89 0.99
CA VAL A 209 7.13 -11.29 0.36
C VAL A 209 6.86 -11.85 -1.04
N THR A 210 5.85 -12.71 -1.20
CA THR A 210 5.48 -13.26 -2.52
C THR A 210 5.10 -12.16 -3.51
N SER A 211 4.23 -11.23 -3.09
CA SER A 211 3.79 -10.12 -3.95
C SER A 211 4.97 -9.24 -4.39
N GLN A 212 5.94 -9.03 -3.50
CA GLN A 212 7.12 -8.20 -3.74
C GLN A 212 8.15 -8.89 -4.64
N TRP A 213 8.42 -10.19 -4.46
CA TRP A 213 9.27 -10.95 -5.37
C TRP A 213 8.70 -10.92 -6.79
N LEU A 214 7.40 -11.18 -6.94
CA LEU A 214 6.73 -11.10 -8.24
C LEU A 214 6.86 -9.69 -8.86
N LEU A 215 6.66 -8.64 -8.05
CA LEU A 215 6.77 -7.26 -8.50
C LEU A 215 8.19 -6.90 -8.95
N ILE A 216 9.21 -7.32 -8.21
CA ILE A 216 10.62 -7.09 -8.54
C ILE A 216 10.95 -7.79 -9.86
N LEU A 217 10.58 -9.07 -10.02
CA LEU A 217 10.80 -9.83 -11.25
C LEU A 217 10.14 -9.13 -12.45
N CYS A 218 8.88 -8.69 -12.30
CA CYS A 218 8.18 -7.94 -13.34
C CYS A 218 8.87 -6.61 -13.65
N THR A 219 9.33 -5.89 -12.64
CA THR A 219 9.99 -4.58 -12.77
C THR A 219 11.33 -4.70 -13.51
N VAL A 220 12.16 -5.69 -13.13
CA VAL A 220 13.43 -5.99 -13.81
C VAL A 220 13.17 -6.32 -15.27
N TRP A 221 12.23 -7.22 -15.54
CA TRP A 221 11.88 -7.64 -16.89
C TRP A 221 11.37 -6.47 -17.75
N MET A 222 10.36 -5.75 -17.27
CA MET A 222 9.80 -4.58 -17.96
C MET A 222 10.88 -3.52 -18.25
N THR A 223 11.80 -3.28 -17.31
CA THR A 223 12.92 -2.34 -17.49
C THR A 223 13.85 -2.79 -18.60
N PHE A 224 14.25 -4.07 -18.60
CA PHE A 224 15.08 -4.64 -19.65
C PHE A 224 14.42 -4.49 -21.03
N SER A 225 13.14 -4.87 -21.14
CA SER A 225 12.42 -4.82 -22.40
C SER A 225 12.18 -3.40 -22.90
N LEU A 226 11.95 -2.42 -22.01
CA LEU A 226 11.87 -1.02 -22.39
C LEU A 226 13.21 -0.49 -22.94
N LYS A 227 14.34 -0.91 -22.36
CA LYS A 227 15.68 -0.54 -22.83
C LYS A 227 15.97 -1.19 -24.19
N ALA A 228 15.68 -2.49 -24.33
CA ALA A 228 15.85 -3.22 -25.58
C ALA A 228 15.03 -2.59 -26.73
N SER A 229 13.74 -2.34 -26.50
CA SER A 229 12.84 -1.68 -27.45
C SER A 229 13.33 -0.28 -27.84
N SER A 230 13.92 0.48 -26.91
CA SER A 230 14.47 1.80 -27.22
C SER A 230 15.71 1.74 -28.11
N ARG A 231 16.64 0.81 -27.85
CA ARG A 231 17.87 0.65 -28.65
C ARG A 231 17.56 0.23 -30.09
N ILE A 232 16.62 -0.70 -30.27
CA ILE A 232 16.20 -1.15 -31.61
C ILE A 232 15.65 0.02 -32.43
N ARG A 233 14.86 0.91 -31.81
CA ARG A 233 14.34 2.10 -32.50
C ARG A 233 15.44 3.08 -32.88
N HIS A 234 16.35 3.44 -31.97
CA HIS A 234 17.48 4.34 -32.30
C HIS A 234 18.32 3.79 -33.45
N ARG A 235 18.51 2.48 -33.49
CA ARG A 235 19.21 1.81 -34.59
C ARG A 235 18.44 1.91 -35.91
N LYS A 236 17.12 1.70 -35.91
CA LYS A 236 16.25 1.88 -37.09
C LYS A 236 16.23 3.33 -37.59
N ASP A 237 16.11 4.30 -36.69
CA ASP A 237 16.09 5.73 -37.04
C ASP A 237 17.43 6.15 -37.68
N TYR A 238 18.56 5.71 -37.12
CA TYR A 238 19.89 5.95 -37.69
C TYR A 238 20.05 5.34 -39.09
N TYR A 239 19.68 4.06 -39.28
CA TYR A 239 19.75 3.45 -40.61
C TYR A 239 18.82 4.14 -41.62
N THR A 240 17.61 4.55 -41.22
CA THR A 240 16.68 5.26 -42.11
C THR A 240 17.24 6.60 -42.58
N LEU A 241 17.95 7.33 -41.70
CA LEU A 241 18.60 8.59 -42.02
C LEU A 241 19.82 8.42 -42.94
N VAL A 242 20.57 7.32 -42.79
CA VAL A 242 21.81 7.09 -43.54
C VAL A 242 21.58 6.41 -44.90
N SER A 243 20.64 5.46 -45.01
CA SER A 243 20.49 4.66 -46.23
C SER A 243 19.44 5.17 -47.20
N GLY A 244 18.58 6.14 -46.83
CA GLY A 244 17.52 6.70 -47.68
C GLY A 244 16.42 5.71 -48.14
N GLN A 245 16.67 4.40 -48.05
CA GLN A 245 15.77 3.33 -48.39
C GLN A 245 14.96 2.90 -47.17
N ARG A 246 13.64 3.10 -47.22
CA ARG A 246 12.68 2.37 -46.38
C ARG A 246 12.67 0.90 -46.82
N LYS A 247 13.67 0.11 -46.44
CA LYS A 247 13.53 -1.34 -46.55
C LYS A 247 12.45 -1.78 -45.57
N PHE A 248 11.37 -2.29 -46.15
CA PHE A 248 10.25 -2.98 -45.52
C PHE A 248 10.77 -4.22 -44.78
N PHE A 249 11.44 -4.01 -43.64
CA PHE A 249 11.81 -5.10 -42.74
C PHE A 249 10.59 -5.37 -41.85
N GLU A 250 9.59 -6.03 -42.44
CA GLU A 250 8.54 -6.69 -41.69
C GLU A 250 9.09 -7.97 -41.02
N SER A 251 8.72 -8.12 -39.74
CA SER A 251 8.83 -9.32 -38.89
C SER A 251 10.26 -9.73 -38.46
N SER A 252 10.60 -10.01 -37.19
CA SER A 252 9.90 -10.90 -36.25
C SER A 252 10.19 -10.60 -34.75
N ALA A 253 10.44 -9.34 -34.37
CA ALA A 253 10.38 -8.95 -32.97
C ALA A 253 9.33 -7.86 -32.83
N SER A 254 8.15 -8.20 -32.33
CA SER A 254 7.03 -7.27 -32.12
C SER A 254 7.49 -6.04 -31.34
N SER A 255 7.81 -4.96 -32.02
CA SER A 255 8.23 -3.73 -31.35
C SER A 255 7.01 -3.14 -30.65
N LEU A 256 7.09 -2.98 -29.33
CA LEU A 256 6.04 -2.39 -28.49
C LEU A 256 5.54 -1.07 -29.11
N SER A 257 4.22 -0.92 -29.19
CA SER A 257 3.61 0.34 -29.66
C SER A 257 3.93 1.48 -28.68
N SER A 258 3.87 2.72 -29.18
CA SER A 258 4.06 3.92 -28.35
C SER A 258 3.06 3.99 -27.20
N ARG A 259 1.84 3.47 -27.40
CA ARG A 259 0.80 3.33 -26.38
C ARG A 259 1.22 2.31 -25.32
N GLU A 260 1.55 1.08 -25.69
CA GLU A 260 1.97 0.02 -24.76
C GLU A 260 3.16 0.45 -23.91
N ARG A 261 4.13 1.16 -24.52
CA ARG A 261 5.29 1.70 -23.80
C ARG A 261 4.91 2.67 -22.68
N LYS A 262 3.92 3.55 -22.91
CA LYS A 262 3.43 4.48 -21.88
C LYS A 262 2.77 3.71 -20.74
N LEU A 263 1.99 2.69 -21.07
CA LEU A 263 1.32 1.85 -20.07
C LEU A 263 2.33 1.07 -19.21
N ILE A 264 3.39 0.53 -19.82
CA ILE A 264 4.50 -0.12 -19.11
C ILE A 264 5.22 0.86 -18.19
N ARG A 265 5.47 2.10 -18.64
CA ARG A 265 6.09 3.14 -17.79
C ARG A 265 5.24 3.47 -16.56
N VAL A 266 3.92 3.57 -16.74
CA VAL A 266 2.99 3.77 -15.61
C VAL A 266 3.10 2.61 -14.61
N ALA A 267 2.99 1.36 -15.09
CA ALA A 267 3.09 0.18 -14.22
C ALA A 267 4.45 0.09 -13.50
N LEU A 268 5.55 0.38 -14.21
CA LEU A 268 6.89 0.48 -13.61
C LEU A 268 6.96 1.58 -12.54
N GLY A 269 6.38 2.75 -12.78
CA GLY A 269 6.35 3.84 -11.82
C GLY A 269 5.63 3.44 -10.54
N LEU A 270 4.44 2.83 -10.66
CA LEU A 270 3.68 2.29 -9.52
C LEU A 270 4.49 1.23 -8.77
N GLY A 271 5.10 0.27 -9.48
CA GLY A 271 5.88 -0.81 -8.88
C GLY A 271 7.14 -0.33 -8.16
N ILE A 272 7.84 0.68 -8.69
CA ILE A 272 9.01 1.28 -8.04
C ILE A 272 8.59 2.00 -6.76
N VAL A 273 7.54 2.82 -6.81
CA VAL A 273 7.03 3.52 -5.62
C VAL A 273 6.66 2.51 -4.53
N LEU A 274 5.87 1.49 -4.87
CA LEU A 274 5.48 0.44 -3.92
C LEU A 274 6.69 -0.29 -3.33
N THR A 275 7.67 -0.63 -4.17
CA THR A 275 8.89 -1.31 -3.72
C THR A 275 9.66 -0.45 -2.71
N LEU A 276 9.89 0.82 -3.03
CA LEU A 276 10.60 1.74 -2.14
C LEU A 276 9.86 1.96 -0.82
N SER A 277 8.53 2.10 -0.89
CA SER A 277 7.66 2.26 0.28
C SER A 277 7.60 1.03 1.18
N ASN A 278 7.82 -0.17 0.66
CA ASN A 278 7.83 -1.39 1.47
C ASN A 278 9.20 -1.68 2.12
N ILE A 279 10.28 -0.97 1.77
CA ILE A 279 11.62 -1.20 2.35
C ILE A 279 11.61 -1.11 3.89
N PRO A 280 11.04 -0.06 4.53
CA PRO A 280 11.00 0.04 5.99
C PRO A 280 10.25 -1.13 6.62
N ARG A 281 9.14 -1.56 6.00
CA ARG A 281 8.35 -2.71 6.49
C ARG A 281 9.18 -3.99 6.55
N TYR A 282 9.93 -4.29 5.49
CA TYR A 282 10.79 -5.48 5.47
C TYR A 282 11.94 -5.39 6.47
N ALA A 283 12.49 -4.20 6.68
CA ALA A 283 13.49 -3.98 7.72
C ALA A 283 12.92 -4.24 9.12
N VAL A 284 11.69 -3.77 9.40
CA VAL A 284 10.97 -4.05 10.66
C VAL A 284 10.73 -5.53 10.84
N VAL A 285 10.21 -6.20 9.82
CA VAL A 285 9.95 -7.66 9.87
C VAL A 285 11.25 -8.43 10.11
N ALA A 286 12.34 -8.07 9.42
CA ALA A 286 13.64 -8.69 9.62
C ALA A 286 14.18 -8.46 11.04
N ALA A 287 14.01 -7.26 11.60
CA ALA A 287 14.38 -6.96 12.98
C ALA A 287 13.54 -7.77 13.98
N TYR A 288 12.23 -7.86 13.75
CA TYR A 288 11.28 -8.56 14.61
C TYR A 288 11.60 -10.06 14.76
N TYR A 289 12.09 -10.70 13.70
CA TYR A 289 12.52 -12.11 13.72
C TYR A 289 14.01 -12.31 14.02
N GLY A 290 14.86 -11.31 13.74
CA GLY A 290 16.31 -11.41 13.88
C GLY A 290 16.86 -10.98 15.24
N ILE A 291 16.14 -10.13 15.98
CA ILE A 291 16.57 -9.59 17.28
C ILE A 291 15.82 -10.32 18.40
N ALA A 292 16.56 -11.05 19.23
CA ALA A 292 16.02 -11.69 20.42
C ALA A 292 15.45 -10.63 21.37
N GLY A 293 14.26 -10.86 21.92
CA GLY A 293 13.55 -9.90 22.77
C GLY A 293 12.56 -9.02 22.00
N MET A 294 12.76 -8.76 20.71
CA MET A 294 11.92 -7.82 19.94
C MET A 294 10.49 -8.33 19.76
N SER A 295 10.33 -9.59 19.38
CA SER A 295 9.00 -10.22 19.28
C SER A 295 8.33 -10.46 20.63
N GLN A 296 9.12 -10.55 21.72
CA GLN A 296 8.62 -10.68 23.08
C GLN A 296 8.29 -9.33 23.75
N GLY A 297 8.50 -8.21 23.05
CA GLY A 297 8.16 -6.87 23.55
C GLY A 297 9.24 -6.19 24.37
N ALA A 298 10.47 -6.73 24.44
CA ALA A 298 11.60 -6.10 25.14
C ALA A 298 11.93 -4.70 24.58
N TYR A 299 11.66 -4.49 23.29
CA TYR A 299 11.92 -3.27 22.53
C TYR A 299 10.63 -2.57 22.11
N LYS A 300 9.60 -2.53 22.97
CA LYS A 300 8.25 -2.08 22.61
C LYS A 300 8.24 -0.68 21.97
N ASN A 301 8.85 0.32 22.63
CA ASN A 301 8.84 1.70 22.15
C ASN A 301 9.57 1.88 20.82
N LEU A 302 10.69 1.17 20.64
CA LEU A 302 11.42 1.16 19.38
C LEU A 302 10.58 0.49 18.29
N SER A 303 9.97 -0.66 18.56
CA SER A 303 9.12 -1.38 17.61
C SER A 303 7.94 -0.51 17.17
N ASP A 304 7.27 0.14 18.11
CA ASP A 304 6.21 1.11 17.91
C ASP A 304 6.61 2.22 16.94
N PHE A 305 7.77 2.84 17.19
CA PHE A 305 8.29 3.90 16.33
C PHE A 305 8.64 3.40 14.91
N MET A 306 9.19 2.20 14.78
CA MET A 306 9.49 1.65 13.46
C MET A 306 8.22 1.29 12.66
N TRP A 307 7.15 0.88 13.35
CA TRP A 307 5.83 0.69 12.73
C TRP A 307 5.22 2.03 12.28
N ASP A 308 5.39 3.11 13.05
CA ASP A 308 4.97 4.45 12.64
C ASP A 308 5.67 4.89 11.33
N ILE A 309 6.97 4.59 11.20
CA ILE A 309 7.72 4.84 9.96
C ILE A 309 7.15 3.98 8.82
N THR A 310 6.86 2.71 9.07
CA THR A 310 6.29 1.81 8.05
C THR A 310 4.92 2.30 7.56
N ASP A 311 4.07 2.77 8.46
CA ASP A 311 2.77 3.34 8.12
C ASP A 311 2.93 4.63 7.28
N PHE A 312 3.90 5.48 7.62
CA PHE A 312 4.20 6.68 6.83
C PHE A 312 4.55 6.37 5.38
N PHE A 313 5.47 5.42 5.15
CA PHE A 313 5.81 5.01 3.79
C PHE A 313 4.67 4.30 3.06
N SER A 314 3.79 3.62 3.79
CA SER A 314 2.58 3.01 3.25
C SER A 314 1.61 4.09 2.73
N ILE A 315 1.45 5.20 3.46
CA ILE A 315 0.63 6.35 3.03
C ILE A 315 1.26 7.06 1.83
N ILE A 316 2.60 7.19 1.79
CA ILE A 316 3.30 7.71 0.60
C ILE A 316 2.97 6.88 -0.63
N ASN A 317 2.97 5.55 -0.52
CA ASN A 317 2.61 4.68 -1.64
C ASN A 317 1.19 4.97 -2.13
N CYS A 318 0.21 4.95 -1.21
CA CYS A 318 -1.20 5.17 -1.55
C CYS A 318 -1.48 6.57 -2.12
N SER A 319 -0.69 7.59 -1.75
CA SER A 319 -0.87 8.97 -2.24
C SER A 319 -0.13 9.28 -3.55
N SER A 320 0.86 8.47 -3.93
CA SER A 320 1.76 8.77 -5.06
C SER A 320 1.18 8.44 -6.44
N ASN A 321 0.13 7.64 -6.52
CA ASN A 321 -0.45 7.18 -7.79
C ASN A 321 -0.86 8.33 -8.70
N PHE A 322 -1.43 9.41 -8.13
CA PHE A 322 -1.81 10.59 -8.90
C PHE A 322 -0.61 11.21 -9.61
N LEU A 323 0.52 11.35 -8.92
CA LEU A 323 1.76 11.87 -9.51
C LEU A 323 2.28 10.95 -10.61
N VAL A 324 2.23 9.62 -10.41
CA VAL A 324 2.62 8.65 -11.43
C VAL A 324 1.75 8.79 -12.69
N TYR A 325 0.43 8.86 -12.54
CA TYR A 325 -0.48 9.05 -13.67
C TYR A 325 -0.30 10.41 -14.32
N TRP A 326 -0.17 11.47 -13.53
CA TRP A 326 0.07 12.82 -14.03
C TRP A 326 1.33 12.89 -14.88
N MET A 327 2.44 12.30 -14.42
CA MET A 327 3.73 12.32 -15.12
C MET A 327 3.77 11.40 -16.33
N LEU A 328 3.18 10.20 -16.25
CA LEU A 328 3.42 9.12 -17.22
C LEU A 328 2.22 8.82 -18.13
N ASN A 329 1.00 9.23 -17.78
CA ASN A 329 -0.21 9.01 -18.57
C ASN A 329 -0.73 10.31 -19.22
N ILE A 330 -0.39 10.50 -20.51
CA ILE A 330 -0.78 11.69 -21.27
C ILE A 330 -2.31 11.83 -21.39
N ASN A 331 -3.05 10.73 -21.52
CA ASN A 331 -4.51 10.79 -21.64
C ASN A 331 -5.12 11.25 -20.32
N PHE A 332 -4.62 10.72 -19.20
CA PHE A 332 -5.01 11.18 -17.86
C PHE A 332 -4.77 12.68 -17.68
N ARG A 333 -3.56 13.16 -18.00
CA ARG A 333 -3.21 14.58 -17.88
C ARG A 333 -4.11 15.48 -18.75
N LYS A 334 -4.37 15.10 -20.00
CA LYS A 334 -5.24 15.85 -20.91
C LYS A 334 -6.68 15.91 -20.39
N THR A 335 -7.22 14.77 -19.95
CA THR A 335 -8.57 14.71 -19.42
C THR A 335 -8.72 15.50 -18.12
N PHE A 336 -7.74 15.41 -17.21
CA PHE A 336 -7.73 16.23 -15.99
C PHE A 336 -7.76 17.73 -16.34
N ARG A 337 -6.89 18.19 -17.26
CA ARG A 337 -6.88 19.60 -17.67
C ARG A 337 -8.21 20.04 -18.29
N CYS A 338 -8.77 19.20 -19.15
CA CYS A 338 -10.05 19.48 -19.78
C CYS A 338 -11.20 19.60 -18.77
N MET A 339 -11.19 18.82 -17.69
CA MET A 339 -12.23 18.88 -16.64
C MET A 339 -12.10 20.09 -15.72
N PHE A 340 -10.87 20.39 -15.28
CA PHE A 340 -10.64 21.29 -14.15
C PHE A 340 -10.09 22.66 -14.55
N PHE A 341 -9.57 22.81 -15.77
CA PHE A 341 -8.99 24.06 -16.26
C PHE A 341 -9.62 24.57 -17.56
N ASP A 342 -10.01 23.69 -18.47
CA ASP A 342 -10.60 24.09 -19.77
C ASP A 342 -12.14 24.06 -19.74
N TYR A 343 -12.74 24.67 -18.71
CA TYR A 343 -14.19 24.86 -18.67
C TYR A 343 -14.59 25.83 -19.79
N LYS A 344 -15.25 25.30 -20.83
CA LYS A 344 -16.04 26.07 -21.80
C LYS A 344 -17.51 25.85 -21.50
#